data_AF-A0A973L285-F1
#
_entry.id   AF-A0A973L285-F1
#
_cell.length_a   1.000
_cell.length_b   1.000
_cell.length_c   1.000
_cell.angle_alpha   90.00
_cell.angle_beta   90.00
_cell.angle_gamma   90.00
#
_symmetry.space_group_name_H-M   'P 1'
#
loop_
_entity.id
_entity.type
_entity.pdbx_description
1 polymer ?
#
loop_
_entity_poly.entity_id
_entity_poly.type
_entity_poly.pdbx_seq_one_letter_code
_entity_poly.pdbx_strand_id
1 'polypeptide(L)'
;MSRTYPFGPRTRNVNDLGNQFVPFHAHLWDLLHGRADGGILLNWQSGYGTSFLPDLGTYVSSPFALLVGLFPRDRIDLAVYVITVMKIGAAAAAMACLLLTLRPGRWWAAGLLGASYAMCGWTVATAEYNTMWLDGLIAFPLFCTVVEWARAGRRPVLSVVVVALGWTANFYTAYMATIAAAVVLAARLLMEPGTTRRQALAVTGRAALSTVLGIGLTAPLLLAIVKATEVAYPGRSGHFTPAPWADVSGRLLPGTFGSGSPALYLDSAALLLVLLMPFHTAVPRRTRAVWTGTVLVVLLSFQWQPTHLAWHAFATPNGSPYRQTFVLSGVMIIAAWFALAHGLPKLRPIVWGAGVMVVLAVGEAVGSDTGVTGLGTYPLFAVGLVVLAGALLLLGRAEAVRSRALVVAAVAALVGVQISQSALSTAWADRERIALLDDYAPWGARESSQAAAIASADAWPDYRTDPGREQTVGNDPLMVGGQGATYYSSLTPDVWTRTLSALGGGWTSHGRSL
;
A
#
# COMPACT_ATOMS: atom_id res chain seq x y z
N MET A 1 20.23 -11.70 1.44
CA MET A 1 19.82 -11.54 2.86
C MET A 1 19.84 -10.05 3.18
N SER A 2 18.72 -9.52 3.66
CA SER A 2 18.46 -8.07 3.80
C SER A 2 19.50 -7.43 4.70
N ARG A 3 20.34 -6.55 4.13
CA ARG A 3 21.32 -5.76 4.91
C ARG A 3 20.66 -4.59 5.66
N THR A 4 19.34 -4.65 5.84
CA THR A 4 18.46 -3.60 6.33
C THR A 4 17.94 -3.95 7.73
N TYR A 5 17.84 -2.94 8.61
CA TYR A 5 17.29 -3.06 9.96
C TYR A 5 15.87 -3.68 9.95
N PRO A 6 15.54 -4.60 10.87
CA PRO A 6 16.31 -5.03 12.04
C PRO A 6 17.31 -6.17 11.78
N PHE A 7 17.41 -6.69 10.55
CA PHE A 7 18.22 -7.87 10.23
C PHE A 7 19.62 -7.53 9.69
N GLY A 8 19.92 -6.25 9.52
CA GLY A 8 21.21 -5.77 9.04
C GLY A 8 21.51 -4.34 9.49
N PRO A 9 22.73 -3.86 9.20
CA PRO A 9 23.23 -2.60 9.75
C PRO A 9 22.72 -1.34 9.02
N ARG A 10 22.12 -1.48 7.83
CA ARG A 10 21.60 -0.32 7.09
C ARG A 10 20.26 0.09 7.67
N THR A 11 20.05 1.39 7.81
CA THR A 11 18.75 1.92 8.21
C THR A 11 17.69 1.62 7.17
N ARG A 12 16.43 1.54 7.62
CA ARG A 12 15.26 1.56 6.75
C ARG A 12 14.55 2.92 6.76
N ASN A 13 14.95 3.82 7.66
CA ASN A 13 14.34 5.12 7.84
C ASN A 13 14.78 6.00 6.67
N VAL A 14 13.97 6.03 5.63
CA VAL A 14 14.22 6.80 4.42
C VAL A 14 13.08 7.75 4.15
N ASN A 15 13.40 8.95 3.64
CA ASN A 15 12.41 9.98 3.32
C ASN A 15 11.36 10.15 4.44
N ASP A 16 10.06 10.00 4.13
CA ASP A 16 8.95 10.17 5.08
C ASP A 16 8.93 9.12 6.21
N LEU A 17 9.55 7.95 6.05
CA LEU A 17 9.65 6.97 7.14
C LEU A 17 10.48 7.49 8.30
N GLY A 18 11.65 8.04 7.99
CA GLY A 18 12.51 8.65 9.00
C GLY A 18 11.98 9.97 9.51
N ASN A 19 11.45 10.81 8.62
CA ASN A 19 11.07 12.16 9.03
C ASN A 19 9.64 12.29 9.58
N GLN A 20 8.70 11.42 9.22
CA GLN A 20 7.28 11.54 9.60
C GLN A 20 6.77 10.32 10.33
N PHE A 21 6.83 9.14 9.70
CA PHE A 21 6.12 7.99 10.24
C PHE A 21 6.73 7.49 11.55
N VAL A 22 8.05 7.34 11.65
CA VAL A 22 8.69 6.97 12.93
C VAL A 22 8.46 8.03 14.02
N PRO A 23 8.70 9.34 13.77
CA PRO A 23 8.43 10.40 14.74
C PRO A 23 6.97 10.49 15.21
N PHE A 24 5.98 10.40 14.31
CA PHE A 24 4.58 10.43 14.72
C PHE A 24 4.18 9.18 15.52
N HIS A 25 4.77 8.02 15.26
CA HIS A 25 4.58 6.84 16.09
C HIS A 25 5.26 7.00 17.47
N ALA A 26 6.40 7.69 17.54
CA ALA A 26 7.06 8.01 18.81
C ALA A 26 6.17 8.94 19.66
N HIS A 27 5.60 9.98 19.06
CA HIS A 27 4.65 10.85 19.75
C HIS A 27 3.34 10.13 20.14
N LEU A 28 2.82 9.23 19.29
CA LEU A 28 1.68 8.37 19.66
C LEU A 28 2.04 7.49 20.87
N TRP A 29 3.25 6.94 20.92
CA TRP A 29 3.72 6.19 22.09
C TRP A 29 3.71 7.07 23.34
N ASP A 30 4.19 8.30 23.26
CA ASP A 30 4.20 9.24 24.38
C ASP A 30 2.77 9.57 24.84
N LEU A 31 1.82 9.76 23.92
CA LEU A 31 0.40 9.96 24.24
C LEU A 31 -0.20 8.75 24.98
N LEU A 32 0.07 7.53 24.50
CA LEU A 32 -0.44 6.30 25.12
C LEU A 32 0.14 6.05 26.52
N HIS A 33 1.33 6.60 26.81
CA HIS A 33 2.01 6.46 28.10
C HIS A 33 1.89 7.70 29.00
N GLY A 34 1.14 8.72 28.59
CA GLY A 34 0.96 9.96 29.36
C GLY A 34 2.25 10.79 29.49
N ARG A 35 3.14 10.73 28.50
CA ARG A 35 4.44 11.44 28.46
C ARG A 35 4.52 12.53 27.40
N ALA A 36 3.48 12.69 26.59
CA ALA A 36 3.47 13.69 25.53
C ALA A 36 3.21 15.09 26.09
N ASP A 37 3.94 16.08 25.58
CA ASP A 37 3.64 17.49 25.86
C ASP A 37 2.47 17.96 24.99
N GLY A 38 1.26 17.86 25.55
CA GLY A 38 0.02 18.19 24.87
C GLY A 38 -0.99 17.04 24.94
N GLY A 39 -1.73 16.84 23.85
CA GLY A 39 -2.75 15.81 23.76
C GLY A 39 -3.22 15.61 22.33
N ILE A 40 -4.36 14.92 22.16
CA ILE A 40 -4.89 14.59 20.83
C ILE A 40 -5.23 15.81 19.95
N LEU A 41 -5.41 17.00 20.56
CA LEU A 41 -5.78 18.22 19.85
C LEU A 41 -4.58 19.14 19.54
N LEU A 42 -3.55 19.11 20.38
CA LEU A 42 -2.41 20.04 20.35
C LEU A 42 -1.13 19.30 20.71
N ASN A 43 -0.09 19.49 19.92
CA ASN A 43 1.23 18.92 20.13
C ASN A 43 2.27 20.05 20.28
N TRP A 44 2.86 20.17 21.46
CA TRP A 44 3.91 21.17 21.75
C TRP A 44 5.29 20.79 21.22
N GLN A 45 5.49 19.51 20.92
CA GLN A 45 6.72 18.92 20.39
C GLN A 45 6.81 19.04 18.86
N SER A 46 5.95 19.87 18.26
CA SER A 46 5.99 20.19 16.83
C SER A 46 5.78 21.67 16.61
N GLY A 47 6.79 22.33 16.05
CA GLY A 47 6.70 23.70 15.57
C GLY A 47 6.26 24.70 16.63
N TYR A 48 6.75 24.55 17.85
CA TYR A 48 6.34 25.31 19.03
C TYR A 48 4.87 25.19 19.44
N GLY A 49 4.14 24.19 18.98
CA GLY A 49 2.72 24.03 19.27
C GLY A 49 1.88 24.09 18.01
N THR A 50 1.46 22.93 17.53
CA THR A 50 0.57 22.80 16.37
C THR A 50 -0.63 21.91 16.69
N SER A 51 -1.70 22.04 15.90
CA SER A 51 -2.85 21.14 16.03
C SER A 51 -2.43 19.72 15.65
N PHE A 52 -2.69 18.75 16.54
CA PHE A 52 -2.27 17.36 16.33
C PHE A 52 -3.36 16.48 15.70
N LEU A 53 -4.64 16.80 15.90
CA LEU A 53 -5.74 15.96 15.41
C LEU A 53 -5.67 15.66 13.89
N PRO A 54 -5.29 16.61 13.01
CA PRO A 54 -5.12 16.33 11.59
C PRO A 54 -3.94 15.38 11.29
N ASP A 55 -2.81 15.54 11.97
CA ASP A 55 -1.64 14.67 11.81
C ASP A 55 -1.92 13.26 12.35
N LEU A 56 -2.58 13.17 13.52
CA LEU A 56 -3.08 11.93 14.08
C LEU A 56 -3.91 11.17 13.04
N GLY A 57 -4.91 11.84 12.46
CA GLY A 57 -5.81 11.27 11.46
C GLY A 57 -5.17 10.93 10.11
N THR A 58 -4.04 11.54 9.80
CA THR A 58 -3.33 11.30 8.54
C THR A 58 -2.32 10.17 8.67
N TYR A 59 -1.60 10.10 9.79
CA TYR A 59 -0.40 9.29 9.93
C TYR A 59 -0.53 8.09 10.88
N VAL A 60 -1.34 8.18 11.93
CA VAL A 60 -1.30 7.23 13.06
C VAL A 60 -2.67 6.85 13.65
N SER A 61 -3.76 7.09 12.94
CA SER A 61 -5.13 6.72 13.34
C SER A 61 -5.50 5.26 13.00
N SER A 62 -4.62 4.52 12.32
CA SER A 62 -4.80 3.09 12.06
C SER A 62 -4.86 2.28 13.35
N PRO A 63 -5.76 1.28 13.47
CA PRO A 63 -5.76 0.37 14.63
C PRO A 63 -4.42 -0.33 14.85
N PHE A 64 -3.64 -0.56 13.78
CA PHE A 64 -2.31 -1.14 13.89
C PHE A 64 -1.28 -0.18 14.50
N ALA A 65 -1.46 1.14 14.35
CA ALA A 65 -0.54 2.12 14.90
C ALA A 65 -0.47 2.05 16.43
N LEU A 66 -1.59 1.70 17.09
CA LEU A 66 -1.68 1.53 18.54
C LEU A 66 -0.72 0.45 19.09
N LEU A 67 -0.30 -0.51 18.25
CA LEU A 67 0.68 -1.53 18.65
C LEU A 67 2.03 -0.92 19.03
N VAL A 68 2.32 0.34 18.62
CA VAL A 68 3.54 1.03 19.02
C VAL A 68 3.69 1.06 20.55
N GLY A 69 2.57 1.20 21.27
CA GLY A 69 2.57 1.26 22.73
C GLY A 69 3.07 -0.01 23.43
N LEU A 70 3.23 -1.13 22.71
CA LEU A 70 3.73 -2.39 23.25
C LEU A 70 5.27 -2.49 23.23
N PHE A 71 5.95 -1.51 22.63
CA PHE A 71 7.40 -1.52 22.44
C PHE A 71 8.11 -0.53 23.38
N PRO A 72 9.41 -0.74 23.67
CA PRO A 72 10.23 0.27 24.31
C PRO A 72 10.32 1.58 23.50
N ARG A 73 10.39 2.73 24.20
CA ARG A 73 10.45 4.06 23.58
C ARG A 73 11.71 4.33 22.74
N ASP A 74 12.81 3.65 23.04
CA ASP A 74 14.05 3.66 22.27
C ASP A 74 14.02 2.69 21.07
N ARG A 75 12.90 1.98 20.86
CA ARG A 75 12.72 0.95 19.82
C ARG A 75 11.52 1.21 18.91
N ILE A 76 11.09 2.47 18.74
CA ILE A 76 9.96 2.84 17.88
C ILE A 76 10.18 2.42 16.43
N ASP A 77 11.41 2.48 15.91
CA ASP A 77 11.70 1.97 14.57
C ASP A 77 11.37 0.47 14.44
N LEU A 78 11.73 -0.36 15.44
CA LEU A 78 11.34 -1.77 15.45
C LEU A 78 9.82 -1.94 15.53
N ALA A 79 9.14 -1.11 16.33
CA ALA A 79 7.69 -1.14 16.45
C ALA A 79 7.02 -0.88 15.10
N VAL A 80 7.44 0.17 14.40
CA VAL A 80 6.93 0.52 13.06
C VAL A 80 7.24 -0.59 12.06
N TYR A 81 8.38 -1.28 12.17
CA TYR A 81 8.70 -2.44 11.32
C TYR A 81 7.70 -3.57 11.51
N VAL A 82 7.45 -3.95 12.75
CA VAL A 82 6.47 -4.99 13.08
C VAL A 82 5.08 -4.59 12.59
N ILE A 83 4.69 -3.33 12.78
CA ILE A 83 3.42 -2.79 12.27
C ILE A 83 3.33 -2.92 10.75
N THR A 84 4.36 -2.55 9.99
CA THR A 84 4.41 -2.72 8.53
C THR A 84 4.17 -4.17 8.13
N VAL A 85 4.92 -5.11 8.72
CA VAL A 85 4.81 -6.55 8.40
C VAL A 85 3.43 -7.09 8.76
N MET A 86 2.88 -6.70 9.92
CA MET A 86 1.56 -7.10 10.35
C MET A 86 0.46 -6.58 9.41
N LYS A 87 0.57 -5.34 8.93
CA LYS A 87 -0.37 -4.78 7.94
C LYS A 87 -0.33 -5.55 6.62
N ILE A 88 0.87 -5.88 6.14
CA ILE A 88 1.05 -6.69 4.91
C ILE A 88 0.42 -8.08 5.10
N GLY A 89 0.68 -8.75 6.24
CA GLY A 89 0.07 -10.04 6.56
C GLY A 89 -1.46 -9.98 6.66
N ALA A 90 -2.00 -8.92 7.27
CA ALA A 90 -3.44 -8.70 7.36
C ALA A 90 -4.08 -8.48 5.98
N ALA A 91 -3.42 -7.75 5.08
CA ALA A 91 -3.88 -7.59 3.70
C ALA A 91 -3.89 -8.92 2.94
N ALA A 92 -2.88 -9.78 3.14
CA ALA A 92 -2.84 -11.11 2.55
C ALA A 92 -4.02 -11.97 3.02
N ALA A 93 -4.27 -11.98 4.33
CA ALA A 93 -5.38 -12.72 4.94
C ALA A 93 -6.75 -12.18 4.48
N ALA A 94 -6.93 -10.86 4.46
CA ALA A 94 -8.15 -10.23 3.99
C ALA A 94 -8.44 -10.56 2.51
N MET A 95 -7.41 -10.52 1.65
CA MET A 95 -7.54 -10.92 0.26
C MET A 95 -7.89 -12.41 0.12
N ALA A 96 -7.18 -13.31 0.80
CA ALA A 96 -7.46 -14.74 0.75
C ALA A 96 -8.91 -15.06 1.18
N CYS A 97 -9.39 -14.42 2.25
CA CYS A 97 -10.77 -14.52 2.73
C CYS A 97 -11.78 -13.99 1.68
N LEU A 98 -11.50 -12.86 1.06
CA LEU A 98 -12.32 -12.33 -0.02
C LEU A 98 -12.40 -13.32 -1.19
N LEU A 99 -11.27 -13.86 -1.64
CA LEU A 99 -11.23 -14.80 -2.77
C LEU A 99 -12.16 -16.00 -2.51
N LEU A 100 -12.04 -16.63 -1.34
CA LEU A 100 -12.91 -17.74 -0.93
C LEU A 100 -14.39 -17.33 -0.81
N THR A 101 -14.67 -16.08 -0.48
CA THR A 101 -16.03 -15.52 -0.44
C THR A 101 -16.60 -15.32 -1.86
N LEU A 102 -15.77 -14.88 -2.81
CA LEU A 102 -16.20 -14.60 -4.19
C LEU A 102 -16.58 -15.87 -4.96
N ARG A 103 -15.88 -16.98 -4.69
CA ARG A 103 -16.14 -18.30 -5.27
C ARG A 103 -15.47 -19.41 -4.45
N PRO A 104 -16.12 -20.58 -4.25
CA PRO A 104 -15.48 -21.75 -3.66
C PRO A 104 -14.24 -22.19 -4.45
N GLY A 105 -13.19 -22.57 -3.75
CA GLY A 105 -11.93 -23.01 -4.34
C GLY A 105 -10.96 -23.57 -3.30
N ARG A 106 -9.71 -23.77 -3.70
CA ARG A 106 -8.66 -24.33 -2.83
C ARG A 106 -8.11 -23.26 -1.91
N TRP A 107 -8.13 -23.51 -0.59
CA TRP A 107 -7.64 -22.57 0.42
C TRP A 107 -6.17 -22.18 0.23
N TRP A 108 -5.30 -23.14 -0.16
CA TRP A 108 -3.88 -22.87 -0.38
C TRP A 108 -3.67 -21.92 -1.56
N ALA A 109 -4.52 -22.00 -2.60
CA ALA A 109 -4.44 -21.12 -3.76
C ALA A 109 -4.92 -19.71 -3.42
N ALA A 110 -5.97 -19.59 -2.59
CA ALA A 110 -6.40 -18.31 -2.05
C ALA A 110 -5.32 -17.67 -1.17
N GLY A 111 -4.64 -18.47 -0.33
CA GLY A 111 -3.50 -18.02 0.48
C GLY A 111 -2.32 -17.53 -0.36
N LEU A 112 -1.92 -18.30 -1.40
CA LEU A 112 -0.85 -17.92 -2.32
C LEU A 112 -1.18 -16.61 -3.05
N LEU A 113 -2.38 -16.48 -3.61
CA LEU A 113 -2.81 -15.25 -4.28
C LEU A 113 -3.01 -14.07 -3.32
N GLY A 114 -3.42 -14.34 -2.08
CA GLY A 114 -3.45 -13.32 -1.02
C GLY A 114 -2.05 -12.79 -0.72
N ALA A 115 -1.06 -13.67 -0.62
CA ALA A 115 0.34 -13.28 -0.45
C ALA A 115 0.88 -12.53 -1.68
N SER A 116 0.53 -12.94 -2.91
CA SER A 116 0.84 -12.22 -4.15
C SER A 116 0.36 -10.77 -4.13
N TYR A 117 -0.88 -10.57 -3.66
CA TYR A 117 -1.47 -9.24 -3.51
C TYR A 117 -0.72 -8.41 -2.47
N ALA A 118 -0.48 -8.98 -1.29
CA ALA A 118 0.16 -8.29 -0.20
C ALA A 118 1.61 -7.91 -0.53
N MET A 119 2.33 -8.76 -1.26
CA MET A 119 3.71 -8.57 -1.70
C MET A 119 3.81 -8.04 -3.14
N CYS A 120 2.77 -7.37 -3.64
CA CYS A 120 2.80 -6.77 -4.96
C CYS A 120 3.87 -5.66 -5.07
N GLY A 121 4.23 -5.30 -6.31
CA GLY A 121 5.23 -4.29 -6.61
C GLY A 121 4.95 -2.97 -5.92
N TRP A 122 3.68 -2.56 -5.81
CA TRP A 122 3.30 -1.35 -5.09
C TRP A 122 3.64 -1.41 -3.61
N THR A 123 3.42 -2.55 -2.94
CA THR A 123 3.81 -2.72 -1.54
C THR A 123 5.32 -2.55 -1.39
N VAL A 124 6.08 -3.30 -2.18
CA VAL A 124 7.54 -3.40 -2.06
C VAL A 124 8.26 -2.13 -2.52
N ALA A 125 7.83 -1.52 -3.63
CA ALA A 125 8.51 -0.38 -4.22
C ALA A 125 8.01 0.97 -3.67
N THR A 126 6.87 1.01 -2.98
CA THR A 126 6.20 2.29 -2.67
C THR A 126 5.57 2.34 -1.28
N ALA A 127 4.83 1.32 -0.85
CA ALA A 127 4.03 1.44 0.39
C ALA A 127 4.73 1.00 1.67
N GLU A 128 5.73 0.11 1.63
CA GLU A 128 6.33 -0.42 2.87
C GLU A 128 7.07 0.63 3.71
N TYR A 129 7.64 1.66 3.06
CA TYR A 129 8.23 2.82 3.71
C TYR A 129 7.24 4.01 3.83
N ASN A 130 5.99 3.82 3.39
CA ASN A 130 4.87 4.74 3.56
C ASN A 130 3.74 4.06 4.34
N THR A 131 3.99 3.78 5.63
CA THR A 131 3.20 2.84 6.44
C THR A 131 1.70 3.15 6.54
N MET A 132 1.30 4.40 6.34
CA MET A 132 -0.11 4.81 6.29
C MET A 132 -0.84 4.30 5.03
N TRP A 133 -0.13 4.09 3.91
CA TRP A 133 -0.75 3.63 2.66
C TRP A 133 -1.17 2.16 2.72
N LEU A 134 -0.52 1.35 3.56
CA LEU A 134 -0.85 -0.06 3.74
C LEU A 134 -2.27 -0.27 4.28
N ASP A 135 -2.88 0.72 4.94
CA ASP A 135 -4.27 0.62 5.37
C ASP A 135 -5.23 0.48 4.18
N GLY A 136 -4.93 1.12 3.04
CA GLY A 136 -5.69 0.93 1.80
C GLY A 136 -5.56 -0.46 1.19
N LEU A 137 -4.36 -1.06 1.31
CA LEU A 137 -4.10 -2.44 0.91
C LEU A 137 -4.98 -3.43 1.70
N ILE A 138 -5.21 -3.16 2.99
CA ILE A 138 -6.14 -3.94 3.81
C ILE A 138 -7.60 -3.58 3.49
N ALA A 139 -7.90 -2.30 3.31
CA ALA A 139 -9.25 -1.81 3.08
C ALA A 139 -9.86 -2.33 1.77
N PHE A 140 -9.09 -2.44 0.69
CA PHE A 140 -9.62 -2.91 -0.60
C PHE A 140 -10.32 -4.28 -0.51
N PRO A 141 -9.68 -5.36 -0.03
CA PRO A 141 -10.35 -6.65 0.07
C PRO A 141 -11.51 -6.64 1.09
N LEU A 142 -11.40 -5.86 2.17
CA LEU A 142 -12.48 -5.71 3.15
C LEU A 142 -13.70 -4.99 2.56
N PHE A 143 -13.51 -3.94 1.77
CA PHE A 143 -14.60 -3.20 1.11
C PHE A 143 -15.24 -4.05 0.00
N CYS A 144 -14.46 -4.87 -0.71
CA CYS A 144 -15.03 -5.88 -1.61
C CYS A 144 -15.84 -6.95 -0.84
N THR A 145 -15.45 -7.28 0.40
CA THR A 145 -16.23 -8.18 1.26
C THR A 145 -17.54 -7.52 1.70
N VAL A 146 -17.52 -6.22 2.01
CA VAL A 146 -18.73 -5.41 2.25
C VAL A 146 -19.66 -5.42 1.04
N VAL A 147 -19.12 -5.34 -0.17
CA VAL A 147 -19.89 -5.51 -1.42
C VAL A 147 -20.58 -6.88 -1.47
N GLU A 148 -19.87 -7.97 -1.17
CA GLU A 148 -20.49 -9.31 -1.16
C GLU A 148 -21.54 -9.46 -0.05
N TRP A 149 -21.35 -8.84 1.13
CA TRP A 149 -22.38 -8.78 2.17
C TRP A 149 -23.62 -8.00 1.73
N ALA A 150 -23.44 -6.86 1.05
CA ALA A 150 -24.55 -6.09 0.48
C ALA A 150 -25.28 -6.88 -0.61
N ARG A 151 -24.56 -7.63 -1.44
CA ARG A 151 -25.14 -8.56 -2.45
C ARG A 151 -25.98 -9.65 -1.79
N ALA A 152 -25.47 -10.24 -0.71
CA ALA A 152 -26.18 -11.26 0.06
C ALA A 152 -27.29 -10.70 0.98
N GLY A 153 -27.41 -9.38 1.13
CA GLY A 153 -28.35 -8.75 2.06
C GLY A 153 -28.02 -9.04 3.53
N ARG A 154 -26.73 -9.17 3.87
CA ARG A 154 -26.25 -9.58 5.20
C ARG A 154 -25.36 -8.49 5.82
N ARG A 155 -25.24 -8.53 7.15
CA ARG A 155 -24.25 -7.77 7.95
C ARG A 155 -24.23 -6.24 7.71
N PRO A 156 -25.38 -5.54 7.59
CA PRO A 156 -25.39 -4.11 7.26
C PRO A 156 -24.64 -3.24 8.29
N VAL A 157 -24.76 -3.54 9.59
CA VAL A 157 -24.06 -2.78 10.65
C VAL A 157 -22.55 -3.00 10.57
N LEU A 158 -22.10 -4.25 10.41
CA LEU A 158 -20.68 -4.55 10.29
C LEU A 158 -20.09 -3.92 9.02
N SER A 159 -20.85 -3.82 7.93
CA SER A 159 -20.43 -3.11 6.72
C SER A 159 -20.09 -1.64 7.02
N VAL A 160 -20.95 -0.94 7.78
CA VAL A 160 -20.71 0.44 8.20
C VAL A 160 -19.45 0.55 9.06
N VAL A 161 -19.27 -0.36 10.03
CA VAL A 161 -18.09 -0.37 10.91
C VAL A 161 -16.81 -0.63 10.11
N VAL A 162 -16.79 -1.59 9.19
CA VAL A 162 -15.61 -1.90 8.36
C VAL A 162 -15.23 -0.70 7.48
N VAL A 163 -16.22 -0.03 6.87
CA VAL A 163 -15.96 1.18 6.09
C VAL A 163 -15.41 2.30 6.97
N ALA A 164 -16.02 2.55 8.14
CA ALA A 164 -15.56 3.56 9.08
C ALA A 164 -14.11 3.29 9.51
N LEU A 165 -13.77 2.06 9.89
CA LEU A 165 -12.42 1.69 10.29
C LEU A 165 -11.40 1.91 9.16
N GLY A 166 -11.73 1.56 7.92
CA GLY A 166 -10.84 1.82 6.77
C GLY A 166 -10.60 3.31 6.53
N TRP A 167 -11.66 4.11 6.57
CA TRP A 167 -11.57 5.56 6.37
C TRP A 167 -10.88 6.29 7.54
N THR A 168 -11.09 5.84 8.78
CA THR A 168 -10.36 6.34 9.95
C THR A 168 -8.87 5.98 9.85
N ALA A 169 -8.54 4.77 9.40
CA ALA A 169 -7.15 4.33 9.35
C ALA A 169 -6.31 5.12 8.34
N ASN A 170 -6.85 5.36 7.14
CA ASN A 170 -6.24 6.27 6.17
C ASN A 170 -7.24 6.68 5.10
N PHE A 171 -7.81 7.89 5.22
CA PHE A 171 -8.80 8.41 4.27
C PHE A 171 -8.31 8.41 2.81
N TYR A 172 -7.02 8.68 2.61
CA TYR A 172 -6.42 8.83 1.30
C TYR A 172 -6.45 7.53 0.48
N THR A 173 -5.96 6.43 1.02
CA THR A 173 -5.99 5.14 0.33
C THR A 173 -7.33 4.41 0.47
N ALA A 174 -8.10 4.69 1.54
CA ALA A 174 -9.49 4.21 1.67
C ALA A 174 -10.42 4.78 0.59
N TYR A 175 -10.21 6.03 0.18
CA TYR A 175 -10.92 6.61 -0.97
C TYR A 175 -10.70 5.78 -2.25
N MET A 176 -9.44 5.48 -2.58
CA MET A 176 -9.10 4.63 -3.74
C MET A 176 -9.70 3.22 -3.62
N ALA A 177 -9.61 2.60 -2.43
CA ALA A 177 -10.22 1.30 -2.16
C ALA A 177 -11.76 1.33 -2.31
N THR A 178 -12.41 2.44 -1.99
CA THR A 178 -13.86 2.62 -2.13
C THR A 178 -14.29 2.63 -3.60
N ILE A 179 -13.59 3.39 -4.44
CA ILE A 179 -13.82 3.39 -5.90
C ILE A 179 -13.58 1.98 -6.47
N ALA A 180 -12.50 1.34 -6.06
CA ALA A 180 -12.15 -0.01 -6.49
C ALA A 180 -13.23 -1.05 -6.12
N ALA A 181 -13.77 -1.00 -4.91
CA ALA A 181 -14.86 -1.86 -4.48
C ALA A 181 -16.14 -1.63 -5.32
N ALA A 182 -16.42 -0.38 -5.72
CA ALA A 182 -17.52 -0.07 -6.63
C ALA A 182 -17.29 -0.67 -8.03
N VAL A 183 -16.06 -0.62 -8.56
CA VAL A 183 -15.68 -1.29 -9.82
C VAL A 183 -15.86 -2.80 -9.70
N VAL A 184 -15.45 -3.41 -8.59
CA VAL A 184 -15.65 -4.85 -8.34
C VAL A 184 -17.14 -5.17 -8.26
N LEU A 185 -17.96 -4.36 -7.57
CA LEU A 185 -19.42 -4.52 -7.55
C LEU A 185 -20.00 -4.51 -8.98
N ALA A 186 -19.60 -3.55 -9.81
CA ALA A 186 -20.03 -3.47 -11.20
C ALA A 186 -19.64 -4.75 -11.97
N ALA A 187 -18.39 -5.21 -11.86
CA ALA A 187 -17.95 -6.47 -12.47
C ALA A 187 -18.79 -7.66 -11.99
N ARG A 188 -19.10 -7.75 -10.70
CA ARG A 188 -19.93 -8.83 -10.13
C ARG A 188 -21.36 -8.81 -10.68
N LEU A 189 -21.98 -7.64 -10.76
CA LEU A 189 -23.32 -7.48 -11.38
C LEU A 189 -23.29 -7.83 -12.87
N LEU A 190 -22.24 -7.42 -13.59
CA LEU A 190 -22.05 -7.75 -14.99
C LEU A 190 -21.79 -9.24 -15.22
N MET A 191 -21.41 -10.05 -14.23
CA MET A 191 -21.22 -11.49 -14.40
C MET A 191 -22.51 -12.31 -14.29
N GLU A 192 -23.61 -11.74 -13.76
CA GLU A 192 -24.84 -12.47 -13.44
C GLU A 192 -25.93 -12.21 -14.49
N PRO A 193 -26.17 -13.14 -15.45
CA PRO A 193 -27.12 -12.94 -16.54
C PRO A 193 -28.58 -12.76 -16.13
N GLY A 194 -28.96 -13.19 -14.91
CA GLY A 194 -30.33 -13.10 -14.41
C GLY A 194 -30.61 -11.87 -13.54
N THR A 195 -29.63 -11.00 -13.29
CA THR A 195 -29.80 -9.88 -12.37
C THR A 195 -30.66 -8.78 -13.02
N THR A 196 -31.87 -8.60 -12.51
CA THR A 196 -32.79 -7.54 -12.95
C THR A 196 -32.27 -6.16 -12.56
N ARG A 197 -32.67 -5.11 -13.30
CA ARG A 197 -32.32 -3.72 -12.96
C ARG A 197 -32.71 -3.36 -11.52
N ARG A 198 -33.87 -3.84 -11.05
CA ARG A 198 -34.34 -3.61 -9.67
C ARG A 198 -33.42 -4.26 -8.64
N GLN A 199 -32.98 -5.50 -8.87
CA GLN A 199 -32.04 -6.17 -7.98
C GLN A 199 -30.67 -5.47 -7.98
N ALA A 200 -30.16 -5.09 -9.14
CA ALA A 200 -28.91 -4.35 -9.25
C ALA A 200 -28.98 -3.02 -8.47
N LEU A 201 -30.05 -2.24 -8.64
CA LEU A 201 -30.25 -0.99 -7.89
C LEU A 201 -30.37 -1.23 -6.38
N ALA A 202 -31.06 -2.30 -5.95
CA ALA A 202 -31.19 -2.62 -4.53
C ALA A 202 -29.84 -3.01 -3.90
N VAL A 203 -29.02 -3.79 -4.60
CA VAL A 203 -27.66 -4.14 -4.17
C VAL A 203 -26.78 -2.89 -4.08
N THR A 204 -26.76 -2.09 -5.16
CA THR A 204 -25.97 -0.85 -5.21
C THR A 204 -26.41 0.12 -4.13
N GLY A 205 -27.72 0.27 -3.88
CA GLY A 205 -28.24 1.10 -2.82
C GLY A 205 -27.80 0.65 -1.42
N ARG A 206 -27.83 -0.66 -1.13
CA ARG A 206 -27.33 -1.20 0.16
C ARG A 206 -25.83 -0.98 0.34
N ALA A 207 -25.04 -1.21 -0.69
CA ALA A 207 -23.60 -0.98 -0.66
C ALA A 207 -23.29 0.51 -0.46
N ALA A 208 -23.92 1.39 -1.26
CA ALA A 208 -23.76 2.83 -1.17
C ALA A 208 -24.18 3.38 0.20
N LEU A 209 -25.31 2.93 0.76
CA LEU A 209 -25.77 3.34 2.08
C LEU A 209 -24.75 2.95 3.17
N SER A 210 -24.26 1.70 3.13
CA SER A 210 -23.26 1.23 4.11
C SER A 210 -21.97 2.05 4.01
N THR A 211 -21.53 2.36 2.80
CA THR A 211 -20.34 3.17 2.54
C THR A 211 -20.52 4.61 3.03
N VAL A 212 -21.63 5.26 2.69
CA VAL A 212 -21.92 6.65 3.09
C VAL A 212 -22.04 6.77 4.60
N LEU A 213 -22.73 5.84 5.26
CA LEU A 213 -22.82 5.83 6.73
C LEU A 213 -21.44 5.60 7.36
N GLY A 214 -20.64 4.68 6.84
CA GLY A 214 -19.29 4.42 7.35
C GLY A 214 -18.37 5.63 7.23
N ILE A 215 -18.36 6.29 6.07
CA ILE A 215 -17.63 7.55 5.86
C ILE A 215 -18.17 8.64 6.79
N GLY A 216 -19.49 8.73 6.95
CA GLY A 216 -20.15 9.69 7.83
C GLY A 216 -19.71 9.57 9.30
N LEU A 217 -19.45 8.36 9.80
CA LEU A 217 -18.91 8.15 11.14
C LEU A 217 -17.49 8.72 11.32
N THR A 218 -16.75 8.91 10.22
CA THR A 218 -15.39 9.49 10.24
C THR A 218 -15.37 11.00 10.03
N ALA A 219 -16.53 11.62 9.80
CA ALA A 219 -16.64 13.03 9.40
C ALA A 219 -15.94 14.03 10.33
N PRO A 220 -15.98 13.92 11.68
CA PRO A 220 -15.27 14.86 12.55
C PRO A 220 -13.76 14.88 12.31
N LEU A 221 -13.16 13.70 12.11
CA LEU A 221 -11.73 13.56 11.81
C LEU A 221 -11.41 14.07 10.40
N LEU A 222 -12.22 13.69 9.40
CA LEU A 222 -12.05 14.16 8.02
C LEU A 222 -12.16 15.67 7.91
N LEU A 223 -13.08 16.31 8.64
CA LEU A 223 -13.22 17.75 8.65
C LEU A 223 -11.96 18.45 9.16
N ALA A 224 -11.36 17.93 10.24
CA ALA A 224 -10.10 18.45 10.77
C ALA A 224 -8.96 18.34 9.74
N ILE A 225 -8.86 17.21 9.04
CA ILE A 225 -7.86 16.98 7.99
C ILE A 225 -8.08 17.91 6.79
N VAL A 226 -9.31 18.05 6.32
CA VAL A 226 -9.65 18.93 5.18
C VAL A 226 -9.30 20.37 5.52
N LYS A 227 -9.68 20.85 6.71
CA LYS A 227 -9.37 22.20 7.16
C LYS A 227 -7.86 22.44 7.32
N ALA A 228 -7.13 21.46 7.84
CA ALA A 228 -5.68 21.55 7.91
C ALA A 228 -5.03 21.58 6.51
N THR A 229 -5.56 20.79 5.57
CA THR A 229 -5.08 20.75 4.19
C THR A 229 -5.32 22.07 3.45
N GLU A 230 -6.45 22.73 3.69
CA GLU A 230 -6.78 24.04 3.10
C GLU A 230 -5.78 25.14 3.47
N VAL A 231 -5.24 25.10 4.69
CA VAL A 231 -4.29 26.10 5.22
C VAL A 231 -2.82 25.65 5.18
N ALA A 232 -2.57 24.42 4.75
CA ALA A 232 -1.23 23.87 4.64
C ALA A 232 -0.42 24.57 3.55
N TYR A 233 0.91 24.57 3.69
CA TYR A 233 1.80 25.14 2.68
C TYR A 233 1.56 24.48 1.31
N PRO A 234 1.35 25.29 0.24
CA PRO A 234 0.94 24.78 -1.05
C PRO A 234 1.94 23.76 -1.59
N GLY A 235 1.42 22.62 -2.03
CA GLY A 235 2.21 21.58 -2.70
C GLY A 235 2.64 21.99 -4.11
N ARG A 236 3.51 21.20 -4.74
CA ARG A 236 3.87 21.43 -6.15
C ARG A 236 2.65 21.24 -7.03
N SER A 237 2.27 22.27 -7.79
CA SER A 237 1.29 22.12 -8.87
C SER A 237 1.98 21.59 -10.12
N GLY A 238 1.70 20.34 -10.49
CA GLY A 238 2.19 19.73 -11.72
C GLY A 238 1.05 19.23 -12.61
N HIS A 239 1.31 19.12 -13.91
CA HIS A 239 0.44 18.37 -14.82
C HIS A 239 0.81 16.88 -14.74
N PHE A 240 -0.19 16.01 -14.72
CA PHE A 240 0.06 14.58 -14.81
C PHE A 240 0.57 14.23 -16.21
N THR A 241 1.70 13.51 -16.28
CA THR A 241 2.22 12.93 -17.50
C THR A 241 2.11 11.41 -17.41
N PRO A 242 1.45 10.74 -18.36
CA PRO A 242 1.37 9.28 -18.38
C PRO A 242 2.74 8.65 -18.54
N ALA A 243 2.92 7.47 -17.96
CA ALA A 243 4.17 6.73 -18.05
C ALA A 243 4.29 6.10 -19.45
N PRO A 244 5.51 5.98 -20.01
CA PRO A 244 5.71 5.22 -21.23
C PRO A 244 5.17 3.80 -21.07
N TRP A 245 4.54 3.26 -22.11
CA TRP A 245 3.98 1.89 -22.05
C TRP A 245 5.06 0.83 -21.85
N ALA A 246 6.30 1.07 -22.29
CA ALA A 246 7.45 0.22 -22.01
C ALA A 246 7.68 0.07 -20.50
N ASP A 247 7.77 1.18 -19.77
CA ASP A 247 7.89 1.21 -18.31
C ASP A 247 6.69 0.52 -17.63
N VAL A 248 5.46 0.78 -18.11
CA VAL A 248 4.25 0.12 -17.57
C VAL A 248 4.32 -1.40 -17.71
N SER A 249 4.77 -1.91 -18.86
CA SER A 249 4.98 -3.35 -19.06
C SER A 249 6.15 -3.89 -18.24
N GLY A 250 7.26 -3.15 -18.14
CA GLY A 250 8.43 -3.51 -17.32
C GLY A 250 8.08 -3.68 -15.85
N ARG A 251 7.20 -2.83 -15.33
CA ARG A 251 6.74 -2.90 -13.93
C ARG A 251 5.94 -4.16 -13.59
N LEU A 252 5.53 -4.97 -14.56
CA LEU A 252 4.96 -6.30 -14.30
C LEU A 252 6.03 -7.35 -13.93
N LEU A 253 7.31 -7.06 -14.23
CA LEU A 253 8.44 -7.93 -13.99
C LEU A 253 8.98 -7.79 -12.55
N PRO A 254 9.61 -8.85 -11.99
CA PRO A 254 10.24 -8.80 -10.68
C PRO A 254 11.48 -7.89 -10.67
N GLY A 255 11.85 -7.39 -9.48
CA GLY A 255 13.07 -6.60 -9.30
C GLY A 255 13.06 -5.26 -10.03
N THR A 256 11.93 -4.54 -9.98
CA THR A 256 11.81 -3.17 -10.53
C THR A 256 11.60 -2.16 -9.39
N PHE A 257 12.13 -0.94 -9.53
CA PHE A 257 12.00 0.13 -8.54
C PHE A 257 11.81 1.51 -9.19
N GLY A 258 11.30 2.48 -8.44
CA GLY A 258 11.07 3.86 -8.85
C GLY A 258 9.61 4.29 -8.73
N SER A 259 9.37 5.59 -8.84
CA SER A 259 8.08 6.24 -8.54
C SER A 259 7.30 6.71 -9.77
N GLY A 260 7.96 6.84 -10.93
CA GLY A 260 7.40 7.48 -12.14
C GLY A 260 6.43 6.62 -12.95
N SER A 261 6.31 5.33 -12.64
CA SER A 261 5.45 4.37 -13.33
C SER A 261 4.75 3.45 -12.32
N PRO A 262 3.59 2.86 -12.66
CA PRO A 262 2.82 2.04 -11.73
C PRO A 262 3.57 0.74 -11.40
N ALA A 263 3.85 0.47 -10.12
CA ALA A 263 4.53 -0.76 -9.69
C ALA A 263 3.62 -1.99 -9.69
N LEU A 264 3.53 -2.68 -10.83
CA LEU A 264 2.49 -3.68 -11.16
C LEU A 264 2.86 -5.15 -10.88
N TYR A 265 4.05 -5.42 -10.38
CA TYR A 265 4.52 -6.78 -10.11
C TYR A 265 3.55 -7.52 -9.16
N LEU A 266 3.21 -8.77 -9.48
CA LEU A 266 2.26 -9.60 -8.72
C LEU A 266 2.82 -10.98 -8.35
N ASP A 267 4.12 -11.22 -8.55
CA ASP A 267 4.71 -12.54 -8.80
C ASP A 267 4.30 -13.18 -10.12
N SER A 268 5.19 -13.99 -10.68
CA SER A 268 4.96 -14.59 -12.00
C SER A 268 3.76 -15.55 -12.00
N ALA A 269 3.43 -16.15 -10.85
CA ALA A 269 2.32 -17.11 -10.72
C ALA A 269 0.96 -16.43 -10.91
N ALA A 270 0.72 -15.37 -10.14
CA ALA A 270 -0.49 -14.58 -10.29
C ALA A 270 -0.57 -13.93 -11.68
N LEU A 271 0.54 -13.36 -12.17
CA LEU A 271 0.54 -12.66 -13.46
C LEU A 271 0.18 -13.60 -14.63
N LEU A 272 0.74 -14.81 -14.66
CA LEU A 272 0.39 -15.80 -15.68
C LEU A 272 -1.10 -16.14 -15.66
N LEU A 273 -1.68 -16.32 -14.46
CA LEU A 273 -3.10 -16.63 -14.29
C LEU A 273 -4.01 -15.51 -14.81
N VAL A 274 -3.61 -14.25 -14.62
CA VAL A 274 -4.32 -13.10 -15.19
C VAL A 274 -4.24 -13.12 -16.71
N LEU A 275 -3.05 -13.28 -17.28
CA LEU A 275 -2.84 -13.17 -18.72
C LEU A 275 -3.37 -14.38 -19.51
N LEU A 276 -3.51 -15.54 -18.87
CA LEU A 276 -4.18 -16.69 -19.49
C LEU A 276 -5.71 -16.62 -19.42
N MET A 277 -6.29 -15.73 -18.61
CA MET A 277 -7.74 -15.62 -18.38
C MET A 277 -8.57 -15.54 -19.67
N PRO A 278 -8.19 -14.74 -20.70
CA PRO A 278 -8.95 -14.70 -21.96
C PRO A 278 -9.03 -16.07 -22.66
N PHE A 279 -7.99 -16.88 -22.53
CA PHE A 279 -7.81 -18.16 -23.21
C PHE A 279 -8.33 -19.35 -22.40
N HIS A 280 -8.63 -19.18 -21.11
CA HIS A 280 -9.02 -20.28 -20.21
C HIS A 280 -10.46 -20.75 -20.44
N THR A 281 -10.61 -21.83 -21.22
CA THR A 281 -11.92 -22.30 -21.65
C THR A 281 -12.79 -22.89 -20.54
N ALA A 282 -12.22 -23.27 -19.39
CA ALA A 282 -13.00 -23.72 -18.24
C ALA A 282 -13.77 -22.56 -17.58
N VAL A 283 -13.32 -21.32 -17.77
CA VAL A 283 -14.01 -20.14 -17.26
C VAL A 283 -15.13 -19.74 -18.25
N PRO A 284 -16.35 -19.46 -17.76
CA PRO A 284 -17.44 -18.95 -18.59
C PRO A 284 -17.01 -17.72 -19.41
N ARG A 285 -17.43 -17.66 -20.68
CA ARG A 285 -17.04 -16.57 -21.60
C ARG A 285 -17.32 -15.19 -21.03
N ARG A 286 -18.46 -15.02 -20.36
CA ARG A 286 -18.86 -13.77 -19.70
C ARG A 286 -17.92 -13.39 -18.56
N THR A 287 -17.56 -14.34 -17.70
CA THR A 287 -16.60 -14.11 -16.60
C THR A 287 -15.22 -13.73 -17.12
N ARG A 288 -14.75 -14.36 -18.21
CA ARG A 288 -13.51 -13.97 -18.88
C ARG A 288 -13.59 -12.54 -19.41
N ALA A 289 -14.60 -12.23 -20.20
CA ALA A 289 -14.76 -10.91 -20.80
C ALA A 289 -14.86 -9.81 -19.74
N VAL A 290 -15.63 -10.03 -18.67
CA VAL A 290 -15.78 -9.06 -17.59
C VAL A 290 -14.46 -8.83 -16.87
N TRP A 291 -13.78 -9.87 -16.35
CA TRP A 291 -12.55 -9.66 -15.58
C TRP A 291 -11.39 -9.15 -16.42
N THR A 292 -11.23 -9.64 -17.67
CA THR A 292 -10.24 -9.08 -18.60
C THR A 292 -10.55 -7.61 -18.88
N GLY A 293 -11.81 -7.28 -19.16
CA GLY A 293 -12.25 -5.90 -19.39
C GLY A 293 -12.03 -5.00 -18.17
N THR A 294 -12.34 -5.48 -16.96
CA THR A 294 -12.14 -4.73 -15.71
C THR A 294 -10.65 -4.44 -15.48
N VAL A 295 -9.76 -5.41 -15.67
CA VAL A 295 -8.30 -5.19 -15.58
C VAL A 295 -7.85 -4.13 -16.57
N LEU A 296 -8.28 -4.20 -17.82
CA LEU A 296 -7.91 -3.23 -18.86
C LEU A 296 -8.46 -1.83 -18.58
N VAL A 297 -9.72 -1.71 -18.17
CA VAL A 297 -10.34 -0.40 -17.83
C VAL A 297 -9.60 0.25 -16.66
N VAL A 298 -9.28 -0.51 -15.60
CA VAL A 298 -8.55 0.03 -14.46
C VAL A 298 -7.13 0.45 -14.88
N LEU A 299 -6.41 -0.37 -15.65
CA LEU A 299 -5.09 -0.03 -16.17
C LEU A 299 -5.11 1.25 -17.02
N LEU A 300 -6.02 1.34 -17.98
CA LEU A 300 -6.16 2.52 -18.85
C LEU A 300 -6.56 3.77 -18.05
N SER A 301 -7.36 3.61 -16.98
CA SER A 301 -7.75 4.71 -16.11
C SER A 301 -6.56 5.37 -15.39
N PHE A 302 -5.45 4.65 -15.21
CA PHE A 302 -4.25 5.20 -14.59
C PHE A 302 -3.43 6.07 -15.53
N GLN A 303 -3.54 5.82 -16.84
CA GLN A 303 -2.79 6.49 -17.90
C GLN A 303 -3.55 7.67 -18.53
N TRP A 304 -4.81 7.89 -18.15
CA TRP A 304 -5.62 9.00 -18.65
C TRP A 304 -5.84 10.05 -17.56
N GLN A 305 -5.45 11.30 -17.82
CA GLN A 305 -5.40 12.37 -16.82
C GLN A 305 -6.71 12.57 -16.04
N PRO A 306 -7.90 12.66 -16.65
CA PRO A 306 -9.14 12.88 -15.89
C PRO A 306 -9.42 11.77 -14.88
N THR A 307 -9.26 10.51 -15.27
CA THR A 307 -9.44 9.38 -14.35
C THR A 307 -8.29 9.24 -13.37
N HIS A 308 -7.07 9.59 -13.77
CA HIS A 308 -5.92 9.64 -12.88
C HIS A 308 -6.16 10.64 -11.74
N LEU A 309 -6.66 11.83 -12.06
CA LEU A 309 -7.06 12.83 -11.06
C LEU A 309 -8.24 12.35 -10.23
N ALA A 310 -9.22 11.66 -10.82
CA ALA A 310 -10.33 11.07 -10.06
C ALA A 310 -9.84 10.07 -8.99
N TRP A 311 -8.79 9.27 -9.25
CA TRP A 311 -8.18 8.42 -8.23
C TRP A 311 -7.56 9.21 -7.05
N HIS A 312 -7.26 10.48 -7.26
CA HIS A 312 -6.60 11.37 -6.31
C HIS A 312 -7.51 12.50 -5.82
N ALA A 313 -8.83 12.29 -5.83
CA ALA A 313 -9.82 13.29 -5.43
C ALA A 313 -9.65 14.65 -6.16
N PHE A 314 -9.26 14.57 -7.43
CA PHE A 314 -9.02 15.69 -8.33
C PHE A 314 -7.85 16.61 -7.98
N ALA A 315 -6.91 16.12 -7.16
CA ALA A 315 -5.64 16.78 -6.89
C ALA A 315 -4.47 16.04 -7.54
N THR A 316 -3.52 16.75 -8.15
CA THR A 316 -2.28 16.11 -8.63
C THR A 316 -1.45 15.65 -7.43
N PRO A 317 -1.05 14.37 -7.35
CA PRO A 317 -0.21 13.88 -6.26
C PRO A 317 1.20 14.47 -6.31
N ASN A 318 1.72 14.85 -5.16
CA ASN A 318 3.13 15.24 -5.00
C ASN A 318 4.01 13.99 -4.85
N GLY A 319 4.75 13.62 -5.89
CA GLY A 319 5.56 12.41 -5.89
C GLY A 319 4.73 11.12 -5.88
N SER A 320 5.32 10.06 -6.44
CA SER A 320 4.65 8.76 -6.62
C SER A 320 3.27 8.89 -7.26
N PRO A 321 3.15 9.29 -8.54
CA PRO A 321 1.86 9.52 -9.21
C PRO A 321 0.91 8.32 -9.22
N TYR A 322 1.41 7.10 -9.13
CA TYR A 322 0.59 5.88 -9.26
C TYR A 322 0.24 5.22 -7.92
N ARG A 323 -0.19 5.99 -6.92
CA ARG A 323 -0.49 5.46 -5.57
C ARG A 323 -1.67 4.48 -5.54
N GLN A 324 -2.54 4.55 -6.52
CA GLN A 324 -3.67 3.65 -6.74
C GLN A 324 -3.27 2.26 -7.30
N THR A 325 -1.99 1.97 -7.53
CA THR A 325 -1.56 0.72 -8.19
C THR A 325 -1.97 -0.55 -7.43
N PHE A 326 -2.12 -0.48 -6.10
CA PHE A 326 -2.64 -1.60 -5.31
C PHE A 326 -4.06 -2.01 -5.72
N VAL A 327 -4.88 -1.09 -6.25
CA VAL A 327 -6.22 -1.39 -6.78
C VAL A 327 -6.13 -2.32 -7.97
N LEU A 328 -5.29 -1.99 -8.96
CA LEU A 328 -5.11 -2.83 -10.13
C LEU A 328 -4.52 -4.18 -9.75
N SER A 329 -3.54 -4.19 -8.85
CA SER A 329 -2.97 -5.41 -8.27
C SER A 329 -4.05 -6.31 -7.67
N GLY A 330 -4.96 -5.74 -6.87
CA GLY A 330 -6.06 -6.46 -6.27
C GLY A 330 -7.10 -6.98 -7.27
N VAL A 331 -7.47 -6.18 -8.26
CA VAL A 331 -8.40 -6.58 -9.35
C VAL A 331 -7.80 -7.72 -10.18
N MET A 332 -6.51 -7.63 -10.51
CA MET A 332 -5.76 -8.69 -11.19
C MET A 332 -5.75 -9.97 -10.37
N ILE A 333 -5.53 -9.90 -9.05
CA ILE A 333 -5.57 -11.07 -8.17
C ILE A 333 -6.96 -11.71 -8.11
N ILE A 334 -8.02 -10.91 -8.10
CA ILE A 334 -9.38 -11.44 -8.22
C ILE A 334 -9.57 -12.17 -9.56
N ALA A 335 -9.09 -11.61 -10.68
CA ALA A 335 -9.16 -12.28 -11.98
C ALA A 335 -8.37 -13.61 -12.00
N ALA A 336 -7.16 -13.63 -11.43
CA ALA A 336 -6.35 -14.84 -11.27
C ALA A 336 -7.06 -15.91 -10.43
N TRP A 337 -7.75 -15.50 -9.36
CA TRP A 337 -8.56 -16.41 -8.56
C TRP A 337 -9.70 -17.03 -9.37
N PHE A 338 -10.43 -16.23 -10.15
CA PHE A 338 -11.47 -16.77 -11.02
C PHE A 338 -10.92 -17.72 -12.07
N ALA A 339 -9.69 -17.51 -12.57
CA ALA A 339 -9.04 -18.45 -13.47
C ALA A 339 -8.79 -19.81 -12.78
N LEU A 340 -8.29 -19.84 -11.54
CA LEU A 340 -8.04 -21.09 -10.82
C LEU A 340 -9.30 -21.76 -10.26
N ALA A 341 -10.24 -20.98 -9.72
CA ALA A 341 -11.44 -21.49 -9.05
C ALA A 341 -12.48 -22.11 -10.02
N HIS A 342 -12.28 -21.95 -11.33
CA HIS A 342 -13.04 -22.69 -12.36
C HIS A 342 -12.34 -23.97 -12.84
N GLY A 343 -11.17 -24.29 -12.29
CA GLY A 343 -10.37 -25.46 -12.65
C GLY A 343 -8.99 -25.08 -13.17
N LEU A 344 -8.07 -26.04 -13.14
CA LEU A 344 -6.70 -25.82 -13.61
C LEU A 344 -6.65 -25.53 -15.12
N PRO A 345 -5.80 -24.58 -15.55
CA PRO A 345 -5.62 -24.29 -16.97
C PRO A 345 -4.93 -25.47 -17.68
N LYS A 346 -5.35 -25.74 -18.92
CA LYS A 346 -4.67 -26.71 -19.80
C LYS A 346 -3.41 -26.10 -20.41
N LEU A 347 -2.59 -26.94 -21.06
CA LEU A 347 -1.35 -26.51 -21.72
C LEU A 347 -1.54 -25.33 -22.70
N ARG A 348 -2.59 -25.36 -23.53
CA ARG A 348 -2.85 -24.30 -24.52
C ARG A 348 -3.01 -22.90 -23.89
N PRO A 349 -3.93 -22.67 -22.92
CA PRO A 349 -4.01 -21.41 -22.18
C PRO A 349 -2.70 -20.99 -21.50
N ILE A 350 -1.97 -21.94 -20.91
CA ILE A 350 -0.68 -21.68 -20.26
C ILE A 350 0.33 -21.12 -21.27
N VAL A 351 0.47 -21.77 -22.43
CA VAL A 351 1.37 -21.34 -23.51
C VAL A 351 0.99 -19.95 -24.03
N TRP A 352 -0.30 -19.68 -24.24
CA TRP A 352 -0.75 -18.34 -24.66
C TRP A 352 -0.46 -17.26 -23.62
N GLY A 353 -0.77 -17.51 -22.35
CA GLY A 353 -0.47 -16.58 -21.26
C GLY A 353 1.03 -16.32 -21.12
N ALA A 354 1.85 -17.37 -21.18
CA ALA A 354 3.31 -17.26 -21.14
C ALA A 354 3.85 -16.50 -22.36
N GLY A 355 3.29 -16.73 -23.55
CA GLY A 355 3.63 -15.98 -24.76
C GLY A 355 3.36 -14.49 -24.62
N VAL A 356 2.20 -14.10 -24.05
CA VAL A 356 1.90 -12.70 -23.75
C VAL A 356 2.90 -12.11 -22.75
N MET A 357 3.24 -12.84 -21.68
CA MET A 357 4.25 -12.38 -20.72
C MET A 357 5.63 -12.15 -21.36
N VAL A 358 6.06 -13.05 -22.25
CA VAL A 358 7.33 -12.91 -22.99
C VAL A 358 7.28 -11.71 -23.93
N VAL A 359 6.17 -11.50 -24.65
CA VAL A 359 6.01 -10.33 -25.53
C VAL A 359 6.09 -9.03 -24.72
N LEU A 360 5.46 -8.97 -23.55
CA LEU A 360 5.55 -7.79 -22.66
C LEU A 360 6.98 -7.56 -22.17
N ALA A 361 7.70 -8.62 -21.79
CA ALA A 361 9.09 -8.52 -21.34
C ALA A 361 10.05 -8.09 -22.48
N VAL A 362 9.88 -8.63 -23.69
CA VAL A 362 10.69 -8.26 -24.86
C VAL A 362 10.35 -6.84 -25.34
N GLY A 363 9.07 -6.47 -25.32
CA GLY A 363 8.63 -5.13 -25.70
C GLY A 363 9.23 -4.04 -24.81
N GLU A 364 9.45 -4.35 -23.53
CA GLU A 364 10.19 -3.47 -22.63
C GLU A 364 11.70 -3.51 -22.90
N ALA A 365 12.32 -4.69 -23.05
CA ALA A 365 13.76 -4.81 -23.30
C ALA A 365 14.25 -4.12 -24.59
N VAL A 366 13.37 -4.04 -25.60
CA VAL A 366 13.63 -3.36 -26.89
C VAL A 366 13.14 -1.91 -26.89
N GLY A 367 12.27 -1.56 -25.94
CA GLY A 367 11.73 -0.20 -25.79
C GLY A 367 12.77 0.78 -25.25
N SER A 368 12.46 2.07 -25.35
CA SER A 368 13.22 3.12 -24.67
C SER A 368 12.83 3.17 -23.18
N ASP A 369 13.11 2.12 -22.42
CA ASP A 369 12.92 2.11 -20.98
C ASP A 369 13.74 3.22 -20.32
N THR A 370 13.20 3.82 -19.27
CA THR A 370 13.88 4.84 -18.46
C THR A 370 14.78 4.23 -17.38
N GLY A 371 15.10 2.94 -17.46
CA GLY A 371 15.89 2.20 -16.48
C GLY A 371 15.06 1.59 -15.36
N VAL A 372 13.80 1.23 -15.64
CA VAL A 372 12.89 0.56 -14.69
C VAL A 372 13.34 -0.88 -14.42
N THR A 373 13.91 -1.56 -15.42
CA THR A 373 14.41 -2.93 -15.27
C THR A 373 15.93 -3.00 -15.21
N GLY A 374 16.43 -4.09 -14.61
CA GLY A 374 17.86 -4.37 -14.53
C GLY A 374 18.22 -5.73 -15.13
N LEU A 375 19.52 -5.99 -15.30
CA LEU A 375 20.01 -7.26 -15.85
C LEU A 375 19.55 -8.49 -15.05
N GLY A 376 19.28 -8.33 -13.75
CA GLY A 376 18.75 -9.40 -12.88
C GLY A 376 17.25 -9.68 -13.05
N THR A 377 16.49 -8.77 -13.66
CA THR A 377 15.03 -8.85 -13.82
C THR A 377 14.63 -10.00 -14.74
N TYR A 378 15.23 -10.09 -15.93
CA TYR A 378 14.83 -11.10 -16.93
C TYR A 378 15.16 -12.55 -16.54
N PRO A 379 16.34 -12.87 -15.97
CA PRO A 379 16.61 -14.23 -15.48
C PRO A 379 15.64 -14.64 -14.36
N LEU A 380 15.37 -13.73 -13.41
CA LEU A 380 14.45 -13.97 -12.30
C LEU A 380 13.02 -14.21 -12.79
N PHE A 381 12.59 -13.45 -13.80
CA PHE A 381 11.33 -13.64 -14.49
C PHE A 381 11.26 -14.98 -15.24
N ALA A 382 12.28 -15.30 -16.05
CA ALA A 382 12.30 -16.51 -16.88
C ALA A 382 12.28 -17.78 -16.03
N VAL A 383 13.10 -17.84 -14.97
CA VAL A 383 13.10 -18.97 -14.01
C VAL A 383 11.75 -19.09 -13.33
N GLY A 384 11.17 -17.98 -12.87
CA GLY A 384 9.84 -17.97 -12.25
C GLY A 384 8.76 -18.51 -13.19
N LEU A 385 8.77 -18.07 -14.46
CA LEU A 385 7.81 -18.51 -15.49
C LEU A 385 7.94 -20.02 -15.78
N VAL A 386 9.15 -20.54 -15.92
CA VAL A 386 9.39 -21.97 -16.20
C VAL A 386 8.93 -22.85 -15.04
N VAL A 387 9.33 -22.53 -13.81
CA VAL A 387 8.96 -23.33 -12.63
C VAL A 387 7.45 -23.30 -12.41
N LEU A 388 6.81 -22.15 -12.63
CA LEU A 388 5.37 -21.99 -12.54
C LEU A 388 4.61 -22.81 -13.59
N ALA A 389 4.99 -22.71 -14.87
CA ALA A 389 4.35 -23.48 -15.93
C ALA A 389 4.48 -24.98 -15.63
N GLY A 390 5.65 -25.41 -15.17
CA GLY A 390 5.89 -26.76 -14.68
C GLY A 390 4.98 -27.15 -13.51
N ALA A 391 4.82 -26.29 -12.50
CA ALA A 391 3.98 -26.55 -11.34
C ALA A 391 2.49 -26.65 -11.70
N LEU A 392 1.98 -25.79 -12.60
CA LEU A 392 0.59 -25.89 -13.09
C LEU A 392 0.33 -27.20 -13.85
N LEU A 393 1.28 -27.62 -14.70
CA LEU A 393 1.21 -28.90 -15.40
C LEU A 393 1.31 -30.09 -14.42
N LEU A 394 2.17 -29.97 -13.40
CA LEU A 394 2.31 -30.97 -12.34
C LEU A 394 1.03 -31.12 -11.52
N LEU A 395 0.34 -30.02 -11.20
CA LEU A 395 -0.98 -30.05 -10.58
C LEU A 395 -2.01 -30.75 -11.46
N GLY A 396 -2.02 -30.49 -12.77
CA GLY A 396 -2.90 -31.20 -13.71
C GLY A 396 -2.63 -32.70 -13.74
N ARG A 397 -1.36 -33.11 -13.73
CA ARG A 397 -0.97 -34.53 -13.64
C ARG A 397 -1.32 -35.14 -12.29
N ALA A 398 -1.17 -34.38 -11.20
CA ALA A 398 -1.53 -34.80 -9.85
C ALA A 398 -3.03 -35.09 -9.73
N GLU A 399 -3.89 -34.29 -10.37
CA GLU A 399 -5.33 -34.55 -10.46
C GLU A 399 -5.64 -35.83 -11.25
N ALA A 400 -4.96 -36.03 -12.39
CA ALA A 400 -5.18 -37.21 -13.23
C ALA A 400 -4.79 -38.53 -12.54
N VAL A 401 -3.67 -38.54 -11.81
CA VAL A 401 -3.12 -39.73 -11.13
C VAL A 401 -3.55 -39.80 -9.65
N ARG A 402 -4.31 -38.81 -9.16
CA ARG A 402 -4.75 -38.67 -7.76
C ARG A 402 -3.61 -38.73 -6.73
N SER A 403 -2.44 -38.19 -7.08
CA SER A 403 -1.26 -38.22 -6.22
C SER A 403 -1.14 -36.99 -5.33
N ARG A 404 -1.25 -37.19 -4.01
CA ARG A 404 -1.05 -36.12 -3.02
C ARG A 404 0.39 -35.60 -3.02
N ALA A 405 1.37 -36.48 -3.23
CA ALA A 405 2.78 -36.12 -3.28
C ALA A 405 3.07 -35.11 -4.41
N LEU A 406 2.46 -35.30 -5.59
CA LEU A 406 2.61 -34.37 -6.71
C LEU A 406 1.92 -33.02 -6.44
N VAL A 407 0.79 -32.99 -5.74
CA VAL A 407 0.16 -31.74 -5.30
C VAL A 407 1.10 -30.99 -4.34
N VAL A 408 1.64 -31.68 -3.33
CA VAL A 408 2.56 -31.06 -2.36
C VAL A 408 3.80 -30.52 -3.06
N ALA A 409 4.41 -31.29 -3.96
CA ALA A 409 5.58 -30.85 -4.73
C ALA A 409 5.27 -29.61 -5.58
N ALA A 410 4.13 -29.59 -6.26
CA ALA A 410 3.73 -28.44 -7.08
C ALA A 410 3.44 -27.19 -6.25
N VAL A 411 2.72 -27.33 -5.13
CA VAL A 411 2.43 -26.22 -4.21
C VAL A 411 3.73 -25.70 -3.58
N ALA A 412 4.64 -26.60 -3.16
CA ALA A 412 5.94 -26.22 -2.64
C ALA A 412 6.78 -25.45 -3.67
N ALA A 413 6.74 -25.85 -4.95
CA ALA A 413 7.40 -25.12 -6.02
C ALA A 413 6.80 -23.72 -6.24
N LEU A 414 5.46 -23.59 -6.22
CA LEU A 414 4.79 -22.29 -6.34
C LEU A 414 5.14 -21.35 -5.18
N VAL A 415 5.09 -21.86 -3.95
CA VAL A 415 5.46 -21.11 -2.75
C VAL A 415 6.94 -20.74 -2.79
N GLY A 416 7.82 -21.66 -3.18
CA GLY A 416 9.26 -21.42 -3.30
C GLY A 416 9.59 -20.31 -4.31
N VAL A 417 8.93 -20.31 -5.48
CA VAL A 417 9.07 -19.24 -6.48
C VAL A 417 8.57 -17.92 -5.94
N GLN A 418 7.39 -17.90 -5.32
CA GLN A 418 6.80 -16.68 -4.77
C GLN A 418 7.72 -16.06 -3.70
N ILE A 419 8.17 -16.86 -2.73
CA ILE A 419 9.10 -16.41 -1.67
C ILE A 419 10.38 -15.87 -2.31
N SER A 420 10.96 -16.59 -3.27
CA SER A 420 12.22 -16.20 -3.90
C SER A 420 12.09 -14.90 -4.70
N GLN A 421 11.06 -14.79 -5.55
CA GLN A 421 10.87 -13.59 -6.37
C GLN A 421 10.50 -12.37 -5.52
N SER A 422 9.64 -12.52 -4.51
CA SER A 422 9.32 -11.43 -3.58
C SER A 422 10.54 -11.01 -2.78
N ALA A 423 11.30 -11.95 -2.19
CA ALA A 423 12.49 -11.63 -1.41
C ALA A 423 13.59 -10.94 -2.25
N LEU A 424 13.82 -11.40 -3.49
CA LEU A 424 14.78 -10.77 -4.40
C LEU A 424 14.31 -9.41 -4.89
N SER A 425 13.01 -9.25 -5.17
CA SER A 425 12.43 -7.96 -5.56
C SER A 425 12.50 -6.94 -4.42
N THR A 426 12.21 -7.35 -3.17
CA THR A 426 12.37 -6.50 -1.99
C THR A 426 13.83 -6.14 -1.76
N ALA A 427 14.75 -7.10 -1.84
CA ALA A 427 16.18 -6.81 -1.68
C ALA A 427 16.72 -5.85 -2.77
N TRP A 428 16.20 -5.95 -3.99
CA TRP A 428 16.50 -5.00 -5.06
C TRP A 428 15.93 -3.61 -4.76
N ALA A 429 14.64 -3.53 -4.42
CA ALA A 429 13.98 -2.27 -4.09
C ALA A 429 14.65 -1.56 -2.92
N ASP A 430 15.02 -2.27 -1.86
CA ASP A 430 15.76 -1.71 -0.71
C ASP A 430 17.10 -1.09 -1.12
N ARG A 431 17.83 -1.76 -2.02
CA ARG A 431 19.13 -1.28 -2.51
C ARG A 431 18.97 0.02 -3.30
N GLU A 432 18.02 0.05 -4.23
CA GLU A 432 17.74 1.23 -5.05
C GLU A 432 17.19 2.38 -4.20
N ARG A 433 16.33 2.07 -3.22
CA ARG A 433 15.72 3.07 -2.33
C ARG A 433 16.77 3.84 -1.54
N ILE A 434 17.74 3.16 -0.92
CA ILE A 434 18.82 3.80 -0.16
C ILE A 434 19.76 4.60 -1.09
N ALA A 435 19.88 4.20 -2.36
CA ALA A 435 20.70 4.94 -3.33
C ALA A 435 20.03 6.23 -3.82
N LEU A 436 18.70 6.31 -3.78
CA LEU A 436 17.90 7.38 -4.38
C LEU A 436 17.25 8.33 -3.37
N LEU A 437 17.06 7.89 -2.13
CA LEU A 437 16.38 8.65 -1.08
C LEU A 437 17.32 8.92 0.10
N ASP A 438 17.12 10.07 0.74
CA ASP A 438 17.78 10.39 2.00
C ASP A 438 17.43 9.35 3.08
N ASP A 439 18.44 8.98 3.86
CA ASP A 439 18.33 8.00 4.93
C ASP A 439 18.75 8.57 6.29
N TYR A 440 18.19 8.02 7.37
CA TYR A 440 18.31 8.53 8.73
C TYR A 440 18.71 7.42 9.69
N ALA A 441 19.64 7.69 10.61
CA ALA A 441 20.11 6.69 11.55
C ALA A 441 18.95 6.19 12.45
N PRO A 442 18.90 4.89 12.80
CA PRO A 442 18.02 4.41 13.84
C PRO A 442 18.49 4.90 15.21
N TRP A 443 17.60 4.86 16.21
CA TRP A 443 17.93 5.24 17.58
C TRP A 443 19.19 4.53 18.10
N GLY A 444 20.16 5.31 18.57
CA GLY A 444 21.43 4.83 19.07
C GLY A 444 22.01 5.71 20.18
N ALA A 445 23.34 5.71 20.29
CA ALA A 445 24.07 6.42 21.35
C ALA A 445 23.89 7.94 21.26
N ARG A 446 23.83 8.49 20.05
CA ARG A 446 23.65 9.93 19.82
C ARG A 446 22.28 10.39 20.34
N GLU A 447 21.21 9.75 19.88
CA GLU A 447 19.83 10.08 20.26
C GLU A 447 19.62 9.89 21.76
N SER A 448 20.23 8.84 22.34
CA SER A 448 20.20 8.62 23.79
C SER A 448 20.90 9.74 24.57
N SER A 449 22.07 10.20 24.09
CA SER A 449 22.81 11.30 24.72
C SER A 449 22.07 12.63 24.58
N GLN A 450 21.47 12.90 23.42
CA GLN A 450 20.70 14.11 23.15
C GLN A 450 19.42 14.13 23.99
N ALA A 451 18.67 13.04 24.04
CA ALA A 451 17.47 12.92 24.86
C ALA A 451 17.77 13.08 26.36
N ALA A 452 18.89 12.53 26.84
CA ALA A 452 19.32 12.72 28.22
C ALA A 452 19.69 14.18 28.52
N ALA A 453 20.40 14.84 27.60
CA ALA A 453 20.75 16.26 27.75
C ALA A 453 19.50 17.14 27.78
N ILE A 454 18.55 16.92 26.85
CA ILE A 454 17.26 17.63 26.81
C ILE A 454 16.52 17.39 28.12
N ALA A 455 16.32 16.15 28.54
CA ALA A 455 15.62 15.83 29.78
C ALA A 455 16.26 16.44 31.04
N SER A 456 17.59 16.61 31.05
CA SER A 456 18.29 17.25 32.17
C SER A 456 18.11 18.77 32.23
N ALA A 457 17.84 19.38 31.08
CA ALA A 457 17.63 20.82 30.94
C ALA A 457 16.14 21.18 30.88
N ASP A 458 15.24 20.22 30.72
CA ASP A 458 13.82 20.49 30.50
C ASP A 458 13.09 20.86 31.79
N ALA A 459 12.28 21.91 31.70
CA ALA A 459 11.46 22.42 32.80
C ALA A 459 10.06 22.84 32.31
N TRP A 460 9.58 22.23 31.22
CA TRP A 460 8.24 22.47 30.71
C TRP A 460 7.16 22.31 31.81
N PRO A 461 6.21 23.25 31.98
CA PRO A 461 5.89 24.36 31.08
C PRO A 461 6.55 25.72 31.40
N ASP A 462 7.52 25.80 32.32
CA ASP A 462 8.15 27.07 32.72
C ASP A 462 8.95 27.70 31.57
N TYR A 463 9.67 26.88 30.81
CA TYR A 463 10.26 27.25 29.52
C TYR A 463 10.32 26.04 28.59
N ARG A 464 10.65 26.30 27.32
CA ARG A 464 10.77 25.27 26.28
C ARG A 464 12.22 24.88 26.09
N THR A 465 12.43 23.60 25.83
CA THR A 465 13.75 23.06 25.49
C THR A 465 13.77 22.64 24.03
N ASP A 466 14.77 23.09 23.28
CA ASP A 466 14.95 22.73 21.87
C ASP A 466 16.08 21.70 21.74
N PRO A 467 15.94 20.65 20.89
CA PRO A 467 16.98 19.64 20.66
C PRO A 467 18.30 20.19 20.11
N GLY A 468 18.30 21.42 19.60
CA GLY A 468 19.48 22.11 19.08
C GLY A 468 19.60 22.04 17.56
N ARG A 469 20.70 22.60 17.04
CA ARG A 469 20.92 22.77 15.59
C ARG A 469 21.28 21.49 14.84
N GLU A 470 21.84 20.50 15.53
CA GLU A 470 22.27 19.25 14.89
C GLU A 470 21.08 18.30 14.71
N GLN A 471 20.28 18.58 13.69
CA GLN A 471 19.07 17.84 13.38
C GLN A 471 19.38 16.39 12.99
N THR A 472 18.63 15.43 13.56
CA THR A 472 18.66 14.02 13.13
C THR A 472 17.56 13.68 12.14
N VAL A 473 16.36 14.25 12.30
CA VAL A 473 15.19 14.08 11.42
C VAL A 473 14.32 15.36 11.43
N GLY A 474 13.40 15.47 10.46
CA GLY A 474 12.43 16.58 10.32
C GLY A 474 11.51 16.85 11.51
N ASN A 475 11.50 15.97 12.51
CA ASN A 475 10.64 16.02 13.70
C ASN A 475 11.38 15.58 14.98
N ASP A 476 12.61 16.06 15.17
CA ASP A 476 13.47 15.68 16.31
C ASP A 476 12.82 15.76 17.70
N PRO A 477 12.03 16.78 18.07
CA PRO A 477 11.43 16.85 19.40
C PRO A 477 10.46 15.70 19.66
N LEU A 478 9.83 15.13 18.63
CA LEU A 478 9.02 13.90 18.78
C LEU A 478 9.88 12.67 19.03
N MET A 479 11.15 12.70 18.64
CA MET A 479 12.07 11.59 18.84
C MET A 479 12.79 11.70 20.19
N VAL A 480 13.49 12.81 20.43
CA VAL A 480 14.40 12.99 21.56
C VAL A 480 13.85 13.88 22.69
N GLY A 481 12.65 14.44 22.54
CA GLY A 481 11.99 15.30 23.52
C GLY A 481 12.19 16.80 23.27
N GLY A 482 11.53 17.63 24.08
CA GLY A 482 11.55 19.08 23.95
C GLY A 482 10.37 19.65 23.14
N GLN A 483 10.25 20.98 23.12
CA GLN A 483 9.12 21.71 22.53
C GLN A 483 9.61 22.72 21.49
N GLY A 484 10.47 22.21 20.59
CA GLY A 484 11.25 22.95 19.62
C GLY A 484 10.54 23.37 18.33
N ALA A 485 11.31 24.02 17.45
CA ALA A 485 10.81 24.62 16.21
C ALA A 485 10.60 23.62 15.06
N THR A 486 11.32 22.49 15.06
CA THR A 486 11.26 21.57 13.92
C THR A 486 9.88 20.95 13.80
N TYR A 487 9.37 20.89 12.58
CA TYR A 487 8.08 20.28 12.27
C TYR A 487 8.03 19.93 10.80
N TYR A 488 7.82 18.64 10.50
CA TYR A 488 7.63 18.14 9.16
C TYR A 488 6.31 17.38 9.01
N SER A 489 5.32 18.03 8.38
CA SER A 489 4.03 17.44 8.03
C SER A 489 3.61 17.84 6.60
N SER A 490 2.81 16.99 5.95
CA SER A 490 2.07 17.43 4.75
C SER A 490 1.01 18.49 5.08
N LEU A 491 0.68 18.65 6.37
CA LEU A 491 -0.31 19.58 6.92
C LEU A 491 0.34 20.78 7.62
N THR A 492 1.65 21.00 7.46
CA THR A 492 2.35 22.16 8.01
C THR A 492 1.68 23.45 7.52
N PRO A 493 1.14 24.31 8.43
CA PRO A 493 0.43 25.52 8.04
C PRO A 493 1.32 26.53 7.32
N ASP A 494 0.82 27.12 6.24
CA ASP A 494 1.56 28.11 5.46
C ASP A 494 1.94 29.37 6.28
N VAL A 495 1.04 29.81 7.15
CA VAL A 495 1.30 30.93 8.08
C VAL A 495 2.49 30.62 8.98
N TRP A 496 2.56 29.41 9.52
CA TRP A 496 3.64 29.00 10.41
C TRP A 496 4.99 29.04 9.70
N THR A 497 5.07 28.47 8.50
CA THR A 497 6.29 28.48 7.68
C THR A 497 6.75 29.90 7.37
N ARG A 498 5.82 30.78 6.95
CA ARG A 498 6.14 32.18 6.62
C ARG A 498 6.59 32.96 7.86
N THR A 499 5.95 32.73 9.01
CA THR A 499 6.34 33.36 10.28
C THR A 499 7.75 32.94 10.70
N LEU A 500 8.06 31.65 10.71
CA LEU A 500 9.40 31.21 11.12
C LEU A 500 10.48 31.62 10.12
N SER A 501 10.15 31.64 8.82
CA SER A 501 11.05 32.19 7.79
C SER A 501 11.38 33.66 8.05
N ALA A 502 10.37 34.47 8.42
CA ALA A 502 10.56 35.89 8.73
C ALA A 502 11.39 36.10 10.01
N LEU A 503 11.36 35.15 10.94
CA LEU A 503 12.18 35.15 12.16
C LEU A 503 13.61 34.60 11.93
N GLY A 504 13.98 34.31 10.68
CA GLY A 504 15.31 33.82 10.30
C GLY A 504 15.45 32.30 10.35
N GLY A 505 14.37 31.55 10.54
CA GLY A 505 14.33 30.10 10.36
C GLY A 505 14.46 29.70 8.89
N GLY A 506 15.17 28.61 8.63
CA GLY A 506 15.20 27.99 7.29
C GLY A 506 13.99 27.09 7.06
N TRP A 507 13.86 26.54 5.86
CA TRP A 507 12.94 25.42 5.62
C TRP A 507 13.46 24.55 4.47
N THR A 508 13.03 23.30 4.46
CA THR A 508 13.18 22.36 3.34
C THR A 508 11.81 21.83 2.90
N SER A 509 11.78 20.95 1.90
CA SER A 509 10.53 20.31 1.43
C SER A 509 9.41 21.29 1.04
N HIS A 510 9.76 22.44 0.44
CA HIS A 510 8.82 23.51 0.07
C HIS A 510 8.01 23.99 1.26
N GLY A 511 8.69 24.44 2.32
CA GLY A 511 8.05 25.03 3.49
C GLY A 511 7.39 24.03 4.43
N ARG A 512 7.44 22.73 4.13
CA ARG A 512 6.77 21.70 4.93
C ARG A 512 7.61 21.19 6.08
N SER A 513 8.93 21.33 5.98
CA SER A 513 9.89 20.98 7.03
C SER A 513 10.67 22.24 7.40
N LEU A 514 10.80 22.52 8.68
CA LEU A 514 11.68 23.58 9.19
C LEU A 514 12.97 22.99 9.77
#